data_AF-A0A645I4Q8-F1
#
_entry.id   AF-A0A645I4Q8-F1
#
_cell.length_a   1.000
_cell.length_b   1.000
_cell.length_c   1.000
_cell.angle_alpha   90.00
_cell.angle_beta   90.00
_cell.angle_gamma   90.00
#
_symmetry.space_group_name_H-M   'P 1'
#
loop_
_entity.id
_entity.type
_entity.pdbx_description
1 polymer ?
#
loop_
_entity_poly.entity_id
_entity_poly.type
_entity_poly.pdbx_seq_one_letter_code
_entity_poly.pdbx_strand_id
1 'polypeptide(L)' 'MLSSTDKQAIDKIALQMLELHKENIWEIGYLSDVPLLLSVSNELANFSENEVYCDEFRGLGVAHIYECYFKADKK' A
#
# COMPACT_ATOMS: atom_id res chain seq x y z
N MET A 1 -16.93 10.20 -4.98
CA MET A 1 -17.56 10.54 -3.69
C MET A 1 -17.77 9.25 -2.92
N LEU A 2 -17.29 9.16 -1.69
CA LEU A 2 -17.62 8.06 -0.80
C LEU A 2 -19.05 8.30 -0.25
N SER A 3 -19.83 7.25 -0.07
CA SER A 3 -21.21 7.35 0.43
C SER A 3 -21.29 7.68 1.93
N SER A 4 -20.19 7.54 2.67
CA SER A 4 -20.04 7.94 4.08
C SER A 4 -18.72 8.68 4.27
N THR A 5 -18.68 9.62 5.21
CA THR A 5 -17.48 10.37 5.63
C THR A 5 -17.06 10.08 7.07
N ASP A 6 -17.84 9.28 7.81
CA ASP A 6 -17.51 8.86 9.17
C ASP A 6 -16.60 7.63 9.14
N LYS A 7 -15.35 7.82 9.58
CA LYS A 7 -14.33 6.77 9.61
C LYS A 7 -14.74 5.57 10.48
N GLN A 8 -15.36 5.81 11.64
CA GLN A 8 -15.73 4.71 12.54
C GLN A 8 -16.80 3.83 11.92
N ALA A 9 -17.78 4.44 11.25
CA ALA A 9 -18.79 3.70 10.51
C ALA A 9 -18.19 2.90 9.34
N ILE A 10 -17.26 3.48 8.59
CA ILE A 10 -16.57 2.80 7.48
C ILE A 10 -15.80 1.57 8.00
N ASP A 11 -14.98 1.74 9.03
CA ASP A 11 -14.16 0.66 9.60
C ASP A 11 -15.05 -0.46 10.14
N LYS A 12 -16.14 -0.11 10.84
CA LYS A 12 -17.11 -1.09 11.34
C LYS A 12 -17.74 -1.91 10.21
N ILE A 13 -18.17 -1.26 9.14
CA ILE A 13 -18.81 -1.93 7.99
C ILE A 13 -17.80 -2.83 7.28
N ALA A 14 -16.57 -2.36 7.05
CA ALA A 14 -15.51 -3.15 6.43
C ALA A 14 -15.20 -4.43 7.22
N LEU A 15 -15.15 -4.34 8.55
CA LEU A 15 -14.97 -5.50 9.42
C LEU A 15 -16.14 -6.49 9.36
N GLN A 16 -17.37 -5.99 9.27
CA GLN A 16 -18.56 -6.84 9.10
C GLN A 16 -18.54 -7.58 7.75
N MET A 17 -18.10 -6.91 6.68
CA MET A 17 -17.92 -7.55 5.37
C MET A 17 -16.86 -8.65 5.45
N LEU A 18 -15.72 -8.37 6.08
CA LEU A 18 -14.66 -9.36 6.25
C LEU A 18 -15.14 -10.60 7.01
N GLU A 19 -15.93 -10.43 8.07
CA GLU A 19 -16.45 -11.58 8.82
C GLU A 19 -17.42 -12.41 7.99
N LEU A 20 -18.31 -11.75 7.23
CA LEU A 20 -19.22 -12.42 6.31
C LEU A 20 -18.46 -13.22 5.23
N HIS A 21 -17.36 -12.70 4.71
CA HIS A 21 -16.46 -13.39 3.77
C HIS A 21 -15.70 -14.58 4.41
N LYS A 22 -15.50 -14.60 5.73
CA LYS A 22 -14.90 -15.76 6.42
C LYS A 22 -15.92 -16.86 6.65
N GLU A 23 -17.15 -16.49 6.99
CA GLU A 23 -18.26 -17.45 7.16
C GLU A 23 -18.64 -18.09 5.82
N ASN A 24 -18.51 -17.33 4.72
CA ASN A 24 -18.87 -17.77 3.37
C ASN A 24 -17.64 -17.80 2.47
N ILE A 25 -17.21 -18.98 2.05
CA ILE A 25 -16.09 -19.12 1.11
C ILE A 25 -16.55 -18.70 -0.30
N TRP A 26 -16.46 -17.41 -0.60
CA TRP A 26 -16.75 -16.86 -1.93
C TRP A 26 -15.53 -16.85 -2.86
N GLU A 27 -14.34 -16.76 -2.27
CA GLU A 27 -13.07 -16.83 -2.96
C GLU A 27 -12.14 -17.76 -2.19
N ILE A 28 -11.40 -18.60 -2.92
CA ILE A 28 -10.38 -19.47 -2.35
C ILE A 28 -9.04 -18.92 -2.81
N GLY A 29 -8.35 -18.21 -1.91
CA GLY A 29 -6.99 -17.76 -2.16
C GLY A 29 -6.07 -18.97 -2.38
N TYR A 30 -5.43 -19.04 -3.55
CA TYR A 30 -4.55 -20.16 -3.89
C TYR A 30 -3.11 -19.93 -3.38
N LEU A 31 -2.58 -18.72 -3.57
CA LEU A 31 -1.30 -18.24 -3.08
C LEU A 31 -1.41 -16.73 -2.80
N SER A 32 -0.69 -16.21 -1.81
CA SER A 32 -0.52 -14.76 -1.67
C SER A 32 0.41 -14.23 -2.76
N ASP A 33 0.30 -12.95 -3.08
CA ASP A 33 1.25 -12.30 -3.98
C ASP A 33 2.69 -12.45 -3.47
N VAL A 34 3.60 -12.68 -4.42
CA VAL A 34 5.04 -12.68 -4.12
C VAL A 34 5.44 -11.27 -3.71
N PRO A 35 6.23 -11.09 -2.62
CA PRO A 35 6.73 -9.76 -2.26
C PRO A 35 7.38 -9.08 -3.45
N LEU A 36 6.99 -7.83 -3.74
CA LEU A 36 7.63 -7.08 -4.80
C LEU A 36 9.05 -6.68 -4.37
N LEU A 37 10.04 -7.13 -5.14
CA LEU A 37 11.42 -6.71 -4.97
C LEU A 37 11.71 -5.49 -5.84
N LEU A 38 12.19 -4.42 -5.21
CA LEU A 38 12.59 -3.19 -5.88
C LEU A 38 14.10 -3.03 -5.80
N SER A 39 14.75 -2.86 -6.94
CA SER A 39 16.16 -2.49 -6.98
C SER A 39 16.30 -0.98 -6.90
N VAL A 40 16.92 -0.47 -5.83
CA VAL A 40 17.12 0.96 -5.60
C VAL A 40 18.61 1.27 -5.58
N SER A 41 18.99 2.41 -6.14
CA SER A 41 20.38 2.87 -6.10
C SER A 41 20.81 3.21 -4.68
N ASN A 42 22.00 2.78 -4.27
CA ASN A 42 22.62 3.19 -3.00
C ASN A 42 22.84 4.70 -2.90
N GLU A 43 22.83 5.41 -4.04
CA GLU A 43 22.97 6.87 -4.10
C GLU A 43 21.63 7.60 -3.91
N LEU A 44 20.50 6.90 -4.00
CA LEU A 44 19.19 7.48 -3.72
C LEU A 44 18.97 7.51 -2.21
N ALA A 45 18.83 8.71 -1.65
CA ALA A 45 18.50 8.91 -0.25
C ALA A 45 17.00 9.15 -0.09
N ASN A 46 16.51 8.90 1.14
CA ASN A 46 15.13 9.11 1.56
C ASN A 46 14.10 8.17 0.88
N PHE A 47 14.55 7.06 0.29
CA PHE A 47 13.66 5.99 -0.18
C PHE A 47 13.22 5.12 1.00
N SER A 48 11.92 4.85 1.11
CA SER A 48 11.35 4.05 2.20
C SER A 48 11.42 2.55 1.92
N GLU A 49 11.93 1.77 2.88
CA GLU A 49 12.04 0.30 2.76
C GLU A 49 10.77 -0.44 3.17
N ASN A 50 9.85 0.23 3.88
CA ASN A 50 8.72 -0.42 4.56
C ASN A 50 7.39 -0.27 3.81
N GLU A 51 7.43 0.16 2.57
CA GLU A 51 6.22 0.57 1.87
C GLU A 51 5.72 -0.43 0.85
N VAL A 52 4.41 -0.36 0.64
CA VAL A 52 3.68 -1.30 -0.19
C VAL A 52 3.56 -0.72 -1.59
N TYR A 53 4.05 -1.46 -2.57
CA TYR A 53 3.69 -1.22 -3.95
C TYR A 53 2.23 -1.61 -4.16
N CYS A 54 1.41 -0.64 -4.55
CA CYS A 54 -0.02 -0.83 -4.71
C CYS A 54 -0.56 0.20 -5.72
N ASP A 55 -1.40 -0.25 -6.66
CA ASP A 55 -1.86 0.58 -7.79
C ASP A 55 -2.74 1.74 -7.32
N GLU A 56 -3.47 1.56 -6.22
CA GLU A 56 -4.25 2.59 -5.54
C GLU A 56 -3.37 3.76 -5.10
N PHE A 57 -2.10 3.50 -4.81
CA PHE A 57 -1.10 4.52 -4.52
C PHE A 57 -0.25 4.88 -5.74
N ARG A 58 -0.66 4.50 -6.95
CA ARG A 58 0.11 4.67 -8.19
C ARG A 58 1.51 4.06 -8.09
N GLY A 59 1.57 2.84 -7.55
CA GLY A 59 2.81 2.10 -7.34
C GLY A 59 3.51 2.54 -6.07
N LEU A 60 4.57 3.34 -6.22
CA LEU A 60 5.38 3.85 -5.11
C LEU A 60 4.93 5.23 -4.62
N GLY A 61 3.66 5.60 -4.81
CA GLY A 61 3.20 6.93 -4.39
C GLY A 61 3.18 7.12 -2.88
N VAL A 62 3.09 6.04 -2.08
CA VAL A 62 3.34 6.11 -0.63
C VAL A 62 4.80 6.51 -0.34
N ALA A 63 5.73 6.21 -1.26
CA ALA A 63 7.18 6.42 -1.04
C ALA A 63 7.59 7.85 -1.16
N HIS A 64 6.61 8.73 -1.39
CA HIS A 64 6.81 10.15 -1.58
C HIS A 64 8.04 10.37 -2.47
N ILE A 65 8.06 9.73 -3.65
CA ILE A 65 9.27 9.67 -4.52
C ILE A 65 9.86 11.07 -4.81
N TYR A 66 9.03 12.11 -4.75
CA TYR A 66 9.44 13.52 -4.87
C TYR A 66 10.30 14.04 -3.71
N GLU A 67 10.29 13.39 -2.56
CA GLU A 67 11.14 13.65 -1.39
C GLU A 67 12.45 12.86 -1.43
N CYS A 68 12.61 11.94 -2.39
CA CYS A 68 13.88 11.28 -2.65
C CYS A 68 14.85 12.20 -3.37
N TYR A 69 16.15 12.05 -3.10
CA TYR A 69 17.20 12.84 -3.76
C TYR A 69 18.48 12.02 -3.92
N PHE A 70 19.30 12.35 -4.91
CA PHE A 70 20.61 11.73 -5.06
C PHE A 70 21.63 12.40 -4.15
N LYS A 71 22.43 11.60 -3.42
CA LYS A 71 23.43 12.09 -2.45
C LYS A 71 24.44 13.08 -3.08
N ALA A 72 24.73 12.93 -4.37
CA ALA A 72 25.65 13.79 -5.12
C ALA A 72 25.12 15.20 -5.42
N ASP A 73 23.81 15.44 -5.29
CA ASP A 73 23.18 16.75 -5.57
C ASP A 73 23.32 17.76 -4.42
N LYS A 74 24.05 17.40 -3.35
CA LYS A 74 24.47 18.37 -2.32
C LYS A 74 25.70 19.15 -2.80
N LYS A 75 25.47 20.17 -3.62
CA LYS A 75 26.39 21.31 -3.73
C LYS A 75 26.12 22.32 -2.63
#